data_AF-A0A2V7UG50-F1
#
_entry.id   AF-A0A2V7UG50-F1
#
_cell.length_a   1.000
_cell.length_b   1.000
_cell.length_c   1.000
_cell.angle_alpha   90.00
_cell.angle_beta   90.00
_cell.angle_gamma   90.00
#
_symmetry.space_group_name_H-M   'P 1'
#
loop_
_entity.id
_entity.type
_entity.pdbx_description
1 polymer ?
#
loop_
_entity_poly.entity_id
_entity_poly.type
_entity_poly.pdbx_seq_one_letter_code
_entity_poly.pdbx_strand_id
1 'polypeptide(L)'
;MNRTAPAAIGVALLVSTGSVRGAESFADTQYLSGRAGFTRKIEGILVIDDKEIRFTEKKGRLVFRVPMQDVIRAGQNTTWREYPMTPGTREYLEVEATFGETTETILFRTRRHQSAAMAAKIEFLREKAHPASPRG
;
A
#
# COMPACT_ATOMS: atom_id res chain seq x y z
N MET A 1 55.84 -10.08 20.21
CA MET A 1 54.56 -10.80 20.06
C MET A 1 53.46 -9.76 19.93
N ASN A 2 53.07 -9.40 18.70
CA ASN A 2 52.09 -8.36 18.44
C ASN A 2 50.70 -9.00 18.32
N ARG A 3 49.77 -8.62 19.20
CA ARG A 3 48.34 -8.98 19.10
C ARG A 3 47.58 -7.79 18.54
N THR A 4 47.23 -7.87 17.26
CA THR A 4 46.35 -6.91 16.58
C THR A 4 44.91 -7.27 16.91
N ALA A 5 44.16 -6.36 17.54
CA ALA A 5 42.72 -6.52 17.77
C ALA A 5 41.94 -5.98 16.55
N PRO A 6 40.88 -6.66 16.06
CA PRO A 6 40.03 -6.12 15.01
C PRO A 6 39.07 -5.07 15.59
N ALA A 7 39.11 -3.86 15.05
CA ALA A 7 38.12 -2.83 15.30
C ALA A 7 36.81 -3.19 14.59
N ALA A 8 35.80 -3.60 15.37
CA ALA A 8 34.45 -3.78 14.87
C ALA A 8 33.81 -2.40 14.64
N ILE A 9 33.69 -1.99 13.37
CA ILE A 9 32.92 -0.82 12.96
C ILE A 9 31.44 -1.19 13.09
N GLY A 10 30.84 -0.80 14.21
CA GLY A 10 29.40 -0.91 14.43
C GLY A 10 28.66 0.09 13.55
N VAL A 11 28.00 -0.40 12.50
CA VAL A 11 27.00 0.39 11.75
C VAL A 11 25.79 0.56 12.67
N ALA A 12 25.69 1.72 13.32
CA ALA A 12 24.49 2.11 14.03
C ALA A 12 23.39 2.43 12.99
N LEU A 13 22.46 1.49 12.82
CA LEU A 13 21.23 1.72 12.07
C LEU A 13 20.38 2.73 12.85
N LEU A 14 20.38 3.99 12.43
CA LEU A 14 19.41 4.98 12.90
C LEU A 14 18.02 4.53 12.45
N VAL A 15 17.32 3.80 13.31
CA VAL A 15 15.87 3.62 13.18
C VAL A 15 15.25 4.92 13.67
N SER A 16 14.99 5.85 12.76
CA SER A 16 14.17 7.02 13.04
C SER A 16 12.78 6.53 13.44
N THR A 17 12.54 6.39 14.74
CA THR A 17 11.21 6.22 15.33
C THR A 17 10.49 7.56 15.30
N GLY A 18 10.25 8.08 14.10
CA GLY A 18 9.21 9.07 13.91
C GLY A 18 7.91 8.33 14.13
N SER A 19 7.23 8.60 15.24
CA SER A 19 5.84 8.20 15.40
C SER A 19 5.05 8.79 14.25
N VAL A 20 4.77 7.99 13.22
CA VAL A 20 3.90 8.36 12.12
C VAL A 20 2.48 8.40 12.68
N ARG A 21 2.12 9.53 13.31
CA ARG A 21 0.74 9.82 13.70
C ARG A 21 -0.05 10.03 12.40
N GLY A 22 -0.53 8.95 11.80
CA GLY A 22 -1.31 9.01 10.56
C GLY A 22 -1.27 7.77 9.69
N ALA A 23 -0.28 6.90 9.86
CA ALA A 23 -0.18 5.64 9.12
C ALA A 23 -1.15 4.61 9.68
N GLU A 24 -1.96 4.02 8.80
CA GLU A 24 -2.90 2.97 9.14
C GLU A 24 -2.50 1.69 8.42
N SER A 25 -2.45 0.57 9.16
CA SER A 25 -2.01 -0.71 8.64
C SER A 25 -3.17 -1.70 8.57
N PHE A 26 -3.34 -2.32 7.41
CA PHE A 26 -4.38 -3.28 7.11
C PHE A 26 -3.75 -4.65 6.79
N ALA A 27 -3.70 -5.50 7.80
CA ALA A 27 -3.19 -6.86 7.68
C ALA A 27 -4.15 -7.77 6.90
N ASP A 28 -3.61 -8.85 6.35
CA ASP A 28 -4.33 -9.82 5.51
C ASP A 28 -4.99 -9.20 4.28
N THR A 29 -4.32 -8.19 3.74
CA THR A 29 -4.62 -7.67 2.41
C THR A 29 -3.89 -8.53 1.38
N GLN A 30 -4.56 -8.87 0.29
CA GLN A 30 -3.98 -9.67 -0.78
C GLN A 30 -3.93 -8.85 -2.06
N TYR A 31 -2.73 -8.59 -2.58
CA TYR A 31 -2.55 -8.06 -3.93
C TYR A 31 -3.01 -9.11 -4.95
N LEU A 32 -3.81 -8.69 -5.94
CA LEU A 32 -4.34 -9.55 -6.98
C LEU A 32 -3.71 -9.28 -8.34
N SER A 33 -3.71 -8.02 -8.77
CA SER A 33 -3.31 -7.63 -10.13
C SER A 33 -3.13 -6.11 -10.24
N GLY A 34 -2.68 -5.67 -11.42
CA GLY A 34 -2.67 -4.27 -11.80
C GLY A 34 -1.28 -3.67 -11.99
N ARG A 35 -0.27 -4.24 -11.34
CA ARG A 35 1.09 -3.72 -11.38
C ARG A 35 2.01 -4.53 -12.28
N ALA A 36 2.70 -3.88 -13.20
CA ALA A 36 3.70 -4.53 -14.04
C ALA A 36 4.80 -5.18 -13.18
N GLY A 37 5.22 -6.40 -13.57
CA GLY A 37 6.21 -7.20 -12.83
C GLY A 37 5.65 -8.04 -11.68
N PHE A 38 4.36 -7.93 -11.34
CA PHE A 38 3.71 -8.72 -10.29
C PHE A 38 2.54 -9.54 -10.85
N THR A 39 2.86 -10.75 -11.32
CA THR A 39 1.90 -11.67 -11.97
C THR A 39 1.24 -12.66 -11.01
N ARG A 40 1.62 -12.65 -9.72
CA ARG A 40 1.13 -13.59 -8.72
C ARG A 40 0.38 -12.87 -7.60
N LYS A 41 -0.63 -13.55 -7.04
CA LYS A 41 -1.33 -13.09 -5.83
C LYS A 41 -0.37 -13.12 -4.64
N ILE A 42 -0.29 -12.03 -3.88
CA ILE A 42 0.64 -11.91 -2.74
C ILE A 42 -0.16 -11.49 -1.51
N GLU A 43 -0.02 -12.24 -0.42
CA GLU A 43 -0.60 -11.86 0.87
C GLU A 43 0.36 -10.99 1.66
N GLY A 44 -0.19 -9.94 2.29
CA GLY A 44 0.62 -8.94 2.92
C GLY A 44 -0.14 -7.98 3.82
N ILE A 45 0.52 -6.87 4.08
CA ILE A 45 0.04 -5.76 4.89
C ILE A 45 0.06 -4.55 3.97
N LEU A 46 -1.09 -3.89 3.86
CA LEU A 46 -1.21 -2.60 3.20
C LEU A 46 -1.08 -1.52 4.26
N VAL A 47 -0.14 -0.61 4.09
CA VAL A 47 0.04 0.55 4.96
C VAL A 47 -0.33 1.79 4.15
N ILE A 48 -1.23 2.59 4.69
CA ILE A 48 -1.69 3.84 4.07
C ILE A 48 -1.27 4.98 4.99
N ASP A 49 -0.41 5.86 4.51
CA ASP A 49 0.01 7.06 5.21
C ASP A 49 -0.09 8.30 4.31
N ASP A 50 0.23 9.47 4.86
CA ASP A 50 0.11 10.76 4.18
C ASP A 50 1.00 10.92 2.96
N LYS A 51 2.05 10.09 2.82
CA LYS A 51 3.03 10.18 1.76
C LYS A 51 2.86 9.10 0.73
N GLU A 52 2.51 7.88 1.14
CA GLU A 52 2.46 6.73 0.25
C GLU A 52 1.48 5.64 0.71
N ILE A 53 1.07 4.85 -0.26
CA ILE A 53 0.49 3.52 -0.06
C ILE A 53 1.63 2.51 -0.21
N ARG A 54 1.85 1.70 0.81
CA ARG A 54 2.93 0.71 0.84
C ARG A 54 2.36 -0.68 1.04
N PHE A 55 2.73 -1.62 0.16
CA PHE A 55 2.37 -3.02 0.30
C PHE A 55 3.60 -3.87 0.61
N THR A 56 3.57 -4.57 1.75
CA THR A 56 4.64 -5.45 2.21
C THR A 56 4.13 -6.87 2.38
N GLU A 57 4.95 -7.88 2.10
CA GLU A 57 4.63 -9.26 2.47
C GLU A 57 4.50 -9.40 3.99
N LYS A 58 3.84 -10.48 4.44
CA LYS A 58 3.72 -10.79 5.89
C LYS A 58 5.07 -10.86 6.62
N LYS A 59 6.16 -11.16 5.91
CA LYS A 59 7.53 -11.20 6.44
C LYS A 59 8.23 -9.82 6.47
N GLY A 60 7.53 -8.74 6.13
CA GLY A 60 8.06 -7.37 6.14
C GLY A 60 8.82 -6.96 4.87
N ARG A 61 8.94 -7.84 3.87
CA ARG A 61 9.56 -7.48 2.59
C ARG A 61 8.66 -6.52 1.83
N LEU A 62 9.19 -5.36 1.46
CA LEU A 62 8.50 -4.40 0.59
C LEU A 62 8.25 -5.04 -0.78
N VAL A 63 6.98 -5.14 -1.17
CA VAL A 63 6.59 -5.57 -2.52
C VAL A 63 6.61 -4.35 -3.41
N PHE A 64 5.88 -3.31 -3.01
CA PHE A 64 5.89 -2.03 -3.69
C PHE A 64 5.35 -0.88 -2.85
N ARG A 65 5.56 0.34 -3.34
CA ARG A 65 4.95 1.57 -2.84
C ARG A 65 4.38 2.41 -3.99
N VAL A 66 3.43 3.27 -3.65
CA VAL A 66 2.76 4.21 -4.53
C VAL A 66 2.73 5.55 -3.80
N PRO A 67 3.49 6.57 -4.23
CA PRO A 67 3.38 7.90 -3.66
C PRO A 67 1.94 8.40 -3.74
N MET A 68 1.46 9.06 -2.69
CA MET A 68 0.08 9.56 -2.62
C MET A 68 -0.21 10.58 -3.72
N GLN A 69 0.83 11.30 -4.15
CA GLN A 69 0.80 12.25 -5.27
C GLN A 69 0.67 11.58 -6.66
N ASP A 70 0.84 10.26 -6.73
CA ASP A 70 0.71 9.50 -7.97
C ASP A 70 -0.63 8.73 -7.99
N VAL A 71 -1.39 8.76 -6.88
CA VAL A 71 -2.71 8.14 -6.81
C VAL A 71 -3.73 9.03 -7.53
N ILE A 72 -4.42 8.48 -8.51
CA ILE A 72 -5.48 9.15 -9.27
C ILE A 72 -6.81 9.01 -8.53
N ARG A 73 -7.15 7.77 -8.12
CA ARG A 73 -8.35 7.47 -7.36
C ARG A 73 -8.26 6.16 -6.59
N ALA A 74 -9.08 6.00 -5.56
CA ALA A 74 -9.31 4.76 -4.85
C ALA A 74 -10.80 4.49 -4.68
N GLY A 75 -11.20 3.23 -4.85
CA GLY A 75 -12.60 2.81 -4.81
C GLY A 75 -12.76 1.45 -4.16
N GLN A 76 -13.97 1.20 -3.64
CA GLN A 76 -14.36 -0.16 -3.27
C GLN A 76 -15.02 -0.86 -4.45
N ASN A 77 -14.73 -2.14 -4.61
CA ASN A 77 -15.45 -3.03 -5.51
C ASN A 77 -15.90 -4.27 -4.73
N THR A 78 -17.18 -4.66 -4.87
CA THR A 78 -17.75 -5.86 -4.25
C THR A 78 -18.12 -6.94 -5.28
N THR A 79 -17.92 -6.65 -6.56
CA THR A 79 -18.50 -7.37 -7.70
C THR A 79 -17.41 -7.95 -8.62
N TRP A 80 -16.13 -7.96 -8.20
CA TRP A 80 -15.06 -8.57 -9.00
C TRP A 80 -15.40 -10.04 -9.30
N ARG A 81 -15.74 -10.28 -10.57
CA ARG A 81 -16.48 -11.45 -11.06
C ARG A 81 -15.56 -12.67 -11.27
N GLU A 82 -14.54 -12.86 -10.43
CA GLU A 82 -13.67 -14.04 -10.50
C GLU A 82 -14.30 -15.30 -9.87
N TYR A 83 -15.35 -15.17 -9.04
CA TYR A 83 -15.96 -16.35 -8.37
C TYR A 83 -17.49 -16.22 -8.25
N PRO A 84 -18.27 -16.89 -9.11
CA PRO A 84 -19.74 -16.80 -9.11
C PRO A 84 -20.44 -17.51 -7.92
N MET A 85 -19.72 -18.15 -6.99
CA MET A 85 -20.33 -19.13 -6.07
C MET A 85 -19.72 -19.17 -4.64
N THR A 86 -19.04 -18.13 -4.14
CA THR A 86 -18.64 -18.14 -2.72
C THR A 86 -19.63 -17.37 -1.83
N PRO A 87 -20.31 -18.02 -0.87
CA PRO A 87 -21.11 -17.33 0.13
C PRO A 87 -20.15 -16.51 1.01
N GLY A 88 -20.16 -15.20 0.77
CA GLY A 88 -19.23 -14.27 1.39
C GLY A 88 -18.85 -13.18 0.41
N THR A 89 -19.52 -12.03 0.50
CA THR A 89 -19.12 -10.79 -0.18
C THR A 89 -17.63 -10.59 0.02
N ARG A 90 -16.86 -10.80 -1.06
CA ARG A 90 -15.44 -10.46 -1.10
C ARG A 90 -15.39 -8.97 -1.38
N GLU A 91 -14.63 -8.27 -0.56
CA GLU A 91 -14.37 -6.85 -0.74
C GLU A 91 -13.03 -6.66 -1.39
N TYR A 92 -13.00 -5.71 -2.31
CA TYR A 92 -11.82 -5.33 -3.04
C TYR A 92 -11.61 -3.83 -2.92
N LEU A 93 -10.36 -3.45 -2.80
CA LEU A 93 -9.89 -2.08 -2.92
C LEU A 93 -9.24 -1.95 -4.30
N GLU A 94 -9.72 -1.01 -5.08
CA GLU A 94 -9.13 -0.58 -6.34
C GLU A 94 -8.37 0.71 -6.10
N VAL A 95 -7.13 0.77 -6.57
CA VAL A 95 -6.28 1.97 -6.53
C VAL A 95 -5.77 2.22 -7.94
N GLU A 96 -6.21 3.30 -8.55
CA GLU A 96 -5.66 3.77 -9.81
C GLU A 96 -4.53 4.76 -9.53
N ALA A 97 -3.37 4.52 -10.11
CA ALA A 97 -2.18 5.34 -9.90
C ALA A 97 -1.31 5.42 -11.16
N THR A 98 -0.53 6.49 -11.25
CA THR A 98 0.46 6.67 -12.31
C THR A 98 1.82 6.08 -11.89
N PHE A 99 2.46 5.35 -12.80
CA PHE A 99 3.81 4.85 -12.65
C PHE A 99 4.65 5.29 -13.84
N GLY A 100 5.36 6.41 -13.70
CA GLY A 100 6.05 7.03 -14.82
C GLY A 100 5.03 7.54 -15.85
N GLU A 101 4.98 6.91 -17.03
CA GLU A 101 4.08 7.30 -18.12
C GLU A 101 2.82 6.44 -18.21
N THR A 102 2.69 5.39 -17.38
CA THR A 102 1.55 4.48 -17.43
C THR A 102 0.59 4.71 -16.26
N THR A 103 -0.70 4.54 -16.53
CA THR A 103 -1.73 4.45 -15.49
C THR A 103 -2.06 3.00 -15.23
N GLU A 104 -1.96 2.59 -13.97
CA GLU A 104 -2.21 1.22 -13.53
C GLU A 104 -3.34 1.19 -12.50
N THR A 105 -4.23 0.21 -12.62
CA THR A 105 -5.28 -0.05 -11.61
C THR A 105 -4.89 -1.26 -10.77
N ILE A 106 -4.42 -1.01 -9.56
CA ILE A 106 -4.02 -2.01 -8.59
C ILE A 106 -5.26 -2.52 -7.85
N LEU A 107 -5.42 -3.85 -7.83
CA LEU A 107 -6.52 -4.50 -7.15
C LEU A 107 -6.01 -5.25 -5.92
N PHE A 108 -6.60 -4.95 -4.77
CA PHE A 108 -6.40 -5.68 -3.53
C PHE A 108 -7.70 -6.36 -3.11
N ARG A 109 -7.61 -7.61 -2.64
CA ARG A 109 -8.65 -8.22 -1.82
C ARG A 109 -8.42 -7.82 -0.37
N THR A 110 -9.48 -7.37 0.30
CA THR A 110 -9.45 -6.96 1.71
C THR A 110 -10.28 -7.89 2.57
N ARG A 111 -10.18 -7.71 3.90
CA ARG A 111 -11.18 -8.27 4.82
C ARG A 111 -12.52 -7.56 4.62
N ARG A 112 -13.60 -8.18 5.11
CA ARG A 112 -14.94 -7.59 5.12
C ARG A 112 -14.98 -6.29 5.90
N HIS A 113 -15.79 -5.36 5.41
CA HIS A 113 -16.03 -4.00 5.90
C HIS A 113 -14.79 -3.12 5.98
N GLN A 114 -13.74 -3.40 5.20
CA GLN A 114 -12.50 -2.62 5.23
C GLN A 114 -12.24 -1.85 3.93
N SER A 115 -12.67 -2.34 2.76
CA SER A 115 -12.31 -1.69 1.50
C SER A 115 -12.84 -0.26 1.41
N ALA A 116 -14.06 -0.01 1.92
CA ALA A 116 -14.66 1.32 1.96
C ALA A 116 -13.84 2.31 2.81
N ALA A 117 -13.42 1.88 4.01
CA ALA A 117 -12.62 2.71 4.91
C ALA A 117 -11.23 2.99 4.34
N MET A 118 -10.59 1.98 3.73
CA MET A 118 -9.30 2.14 3.04
C MET A 118 -9.41 3.11 1.87
N ALA A 119 -10.42 2.95 1.01
CA ALA A 119 -10.63 3.82 -0.15
C ALA A 119 -10.87 5.27 0.29
N ALA A 120 -11.75 5.50 1.28
CA ALA A 120 -12.01 6.84 1.81
C ALA A 120 -10.76 7.49 2.42
N LYS A 121 -9.94 6.71 3.13
CA LYS A 121 -8.66 7.17 3.69
C LYS A 121 -7.69 7.58 2.59
N ILE A 122 -7.55 6.77 1.54
CA ILE A 122 -6.68 7.07 0.40
C ILE A 122 -7.16 8.33 -0.31
N GLU A 123 -8.45 8.44 -0.62
CA GLU A 123 -9.01 9.65 -1.26
C GLU A 123 -8.77 10.91 -0.43
N PHE A 124 -9.01 10.85 0.88
CA PHE A 124 -8.76 11.97 1.77
C PHE A 124 -7.29 12.40 1.79
N LEU A 125 -6.36 11.44 1.82
CA LEU A 125 -4.93 11.74 1.81
C LEU A 125 -4.44 12.20 0.43
N ARG A 126 -5.02 11.67 -0.65
CA ARG A 126 -4.80 12.11 -2.03
C ARG A 126 -5.23 13.56 -2.22
N GLU A 127 -6.42 13.94 -1.75
CA GLU A 127 -6.89 15.34 -1.79
C GLU A 127 -5.99 16.29 -0.98
N LYS A 128 -5.36 15.80 0.09
CA LYS A 128 -4.34 16.56 0.83
C LYS A 128 -3.02 16.69 0.08
N ALA A 129 -2.59 15.64 -0.62
CA ALA A 129 -1.36 15.62 -1.41
C ALA A 129 -1.50 16.41 -2.73
N HIS A 130 -2.71 16.45 -3.29
CA HIS A 130 -3.11 17.28 -4.42
C HIS A 130 -4.15 18.31 -3.95
N PRO A 131 -3.73 19.41 -3.31
CA PRO A 131 -4.63 20.53 -3.09
C PRO A 131 -5.00 21.11 -4.48
N ALA A 132 -6.00 20.55 -5.13
CA ALA A 132 -6.59 21.14 -6.31
C ALA A 132 -7.27 22.45 -5.87
N SER A 133 -6.91 23.53 -6.57
CA SER A 133 -7.41 24.90 -6.42
C SER A 133 -8.86 24.98 -5.95
N PRO A 134 -9.20 25.99 -5.12
CA PRO A 134 -10.54 26.14 -4.54
C PRO A 134 -11.59 25.96 -5.63
N ARG A 135 -12.49 25.00 -5.40
CA ARG A 135 -13.69 24.82 -6.23
C ARG A 135 -14.45 26.15 -6.17
N GLY A 136 -14.40 26.92 -7.25
CA GLY A 136 -15.22 28.11 -7.45
C GLY A 136 -16.68 27.76 -7.66
#